data_AF-E4UXM8-F1
#
_entry.id   AF-E4UXM8-F1
#
_cell.length_a   1.000
_cell.length_b   1.000
_cell.length_c   1.000
_cell.angle_alpha   90.00
_cell.angle_beta   90.00
_cell.angle_gamma   90.00
#
_symmetry.space_group_name_H-M   'P 1'
#
loop_
_entity.id
_entity.type
_entity.pdbx_description
1 polymer ?
#
loop_
_entity_poly.entity_id
_entity_poly.type
_entity_poly.pdbx_seq_one_letter_code
_entity_poly.pdbx_strand_id
1 'polypeptide(L)'
;MESLRVGSNRHSGYREVTPRMIDQDGKLLSRARRWIRRELQVFTFLSLREGQSHANRGVRIGNPEYLLEYIVAVIRTVDIKGSAGQAEMMLRDFLGKEYACLFLHELQSWLRSPFETLGEWDAAVQYDEIGIS
;
A
#
# COMPACT_ATOMS: atom_id res chain seq x y z
N MET A 1 7.90 -11.43 36.32
CA MET A 1 7.97 -10.33 35.34
C MET A 1 7.69 -10.96 33.98
N GLU A 2 6.42 -10.98 33.60
CA GLU A 2 5.94 -11.64 32.38
C GLU A 2 5.72 -10.58 31.32
N SER A 3 6.53 -10.63 30.27
CA SER A 3 6.32 -9.86 29.05
C SER A 3 4.96 -10.24 28.47
N LEU A 4 4.02 -9.31 28.44
CA LEU A 4 2.78 -9.43 27.67
C LEU A 4 3.16 -9.56 26.18
N ARG A 5 3.32 -10.80 25.75
CA ARG A 5 3.27 -11.18 24.34
C ARG A 5 1.89 -10.78 23.86
N VAL A 6 1.79 -9.63 23.20
CA VAL A 6 0.68 -9.29 22.31
C VAL A 6 0.74 -10.29 21.15
N GLY A 7 0.21 -11.47 21.40
CA GLY A 7 -0.11 -12.47 20.41
C GLY A 7 -1.56 -12.28 19.97
N SER A 8 -1.76 -12.41 18.66
CA SER A 8 -3.05 -12.53 17.95
C SER A 8 -3.72 -11.24 17.51
N ASN A 9 -3.38 -10.80 16.29
CA ASN A 9 -4.44 -10.48 15.33
C ASN A 9 -4.87 -11.78 14.62
N ARG A 10 -6.16 -12.14 14.72
CA ARG A 10 -6.73 -13.48 14.46
C ARG A 10 -7.08 -13.78 12.98
N HIS A 11 -6.51 -13.03 12.02
CA HIS A 11 -6.79 -13.21 10.59
C HIS A 11 -5.57 -13.48 9.69
N SER A 12 -4.35 -13.53 10.22
CA SER A 12 -3.18 -13.82 9.38
C SER A 12 -2.85 -15.31 9.35
N GLY A 13 -3.58 -16.08 8.54
CA GLY A 13 -3.00 -17.27 7.93
C GLY A 13 -1.84 -16.78 7.07
N TYR A 14 -0.60 -16.94 7.55
CA TYR A 14 0.57 -16.22 7.07
C TYR A 14 1.01 -16.73 5.69
N ARG A 15 0.31 -16.32 4.62
CA ARG A 15 0.80 -16.42 3.25
C ARG A 15 1.32 -15.05 2.86
N GLU A 16 2.63 -14.95 2.70
CA GLU A 16 3.23 -13.75 2.12
C GLU A 16 2.79 -13.63 0.67
N VAL A 17 2.27 -12.45 0.32
CA VAL A 17 1.97 -12.12 -1.07
C VAL A 17 3.32 -11.88 -1.76
N THR A 18 3.67 -12.79 -2.66
CA THR A 18 4.90 -12.71 -3.44
C THR A 18 4.63 -12.13 -4.84
N PRO A 19 5.65 -11.56 -5.50
CA PRO A 19 5.55 -11.06 -6.86
C PRO A 19 4.98 -12.11 -7.83
N ARG A 20 5.42 -13.37 -7.68
CA ARG A 20 4.92 -14.50 -8.48
C ARG A 20 3.43 -14.76 -8.29
N MET A 21 2.90 -14.61 -7.07
CA MET A 21 1.46 -14.76 -6.83
C MET A 21 0.67 -13.64 -7.51
N ILE A 22 1.15 -12.40 -7.45
CA ILE A 22 0.51 -11.26 -8.11
C ILE A 22 0.55 -11.43 -9.63
N ASP A 23 1.66 -11.91 -10.17
CA ASP A 23 1.84 -12.11 -11.61
C ASP A 23 0.93 -13.21 -12.18
N GLN A 24 0.72 -14.29 -11.42
CA GLN A 24 -0.07 -15.46 -11.86
C GLN A 24 -1.57 -15.31 -11.59
N ASP A 25 -1.96 -14.54 -10.57
CA ASP A 25 -3.36 -14.35 -10.20
C ASP A 25 -3.91 -13.01 -10.72
N GLY A 26 -4.62 -13.08 -11.85
CA GLY A 26 -5.26 -11.91 -12.46
C GLY A 26 -6.29 -11.21 -11.57
N LYS A 27 -6.93 -11.92 -10.62
CA LYS A 27 -7.83 -11.29 -9.64
C LYS A 27 -7.04 -10.52 -8.60
N LEU A 28 -5.94 -11.07 -8.11
CA LEU A 28 -5.06 -10.40 -7.16
C LEU A 28 -4.44 -9.14 -7.77
N LEU A 29 -4.00 -9.22 -9.04
CA LEU A 29 -3.52 -8.06 -9.79
C LEU A 29 -4.60 -6.99 -9.99
N SER A 30 -5.83 -7.40 -10.30
CA SER A 30 -6.96 -6.48 -10.44
C SER A 30 -7.31 -5.79 -9.12
N ARG A 31 -7.26 -6.53 -8.00
CA ARG A 31 -7.43 -5.97 -6.65
C ARG A 31 -6.32 -4.98 -6.30
N ALA A 32 -5.06 -5.29 -6.65
CA ALA A 32 -3.94 -4.39 -6.45
C ALA A 32 -4.16 -3.07 -7.22
N ARG A 33 -4.45 -3.17 -8.53
CA ARG A 33 -4.70 -2.00 -9.40
C ARG A 33 -5.82 -1.10 -8.88
N ARG A 34 -6.92 -1.70 -8.41
CA ARG A 34 -8.06 -0.95 -7.88
C ARG A 34 -7.67 -0.12 -6.66
N TRP A 35 -6.96 -0.74 -5.70
CA TRP A 35 -6.52 -0.06 -4.49
C TRP A 35 -5.49 1.03 -4.81
N ILE A 36 -4.46 0.72 -5.61
CA ILE A 36 -3.42 1.69 -6.00
C ILE A 36 -4.03 2.91 -6.68
N ARG A 37 -4.98 2.72 -7.61
CA ARG A 37 -5.63 3.85 -8.30
C ARG A 37 -6.37 4.77 -7.34
N ARG A 38 -7.07 4.22 -6.33
CA ARG A 38 -7.77 5.02 -5.31
C ARG A 38 -6.79 5.83 -4.47
N GLU A 39 -5.72 5.22 -3.99
CA GLU A 39 -4.69 5.93 -3.21
C GLU A 39 -4.02 7.05 -4.02
N LEU A 40 -3.67 6.79 -5.29
CA LEU A 40 -3.08 7.82 -6.17
C LEU A 40 -4.02 8.99 -6.44
N GLN A 41 -5.34 8.76 -6.49
CA GLN A 41 -6.33 9.83 -6.60
C GLN A 41 -6.39 10.68 -5.33
N VAL A 42 -6.32 10.06 -4.15
CA VAL A 42 -6.25 10.79 -2.87
C VAL A 42 -5.02 11.68 -2.83
N PHE A 43 -3.84 11.18 -3.22
CA PHE A 43 -2.63 12.01 -3.26
C PHE A 43 -2.72 13.17 -4.25
N THR A 44 -3.26 12.92 -5.45
CA THR A 44 -3.46 13.99 -6.45
C THR A 44 -4.41 15.07 -5.92
N PHE A 45 -5.50 14.66 -5.25
CA PHE A 45 -6.46 15.57 -4.65
C PHE A 45 -5.86 16.39 -3.50
N LEU A 46 -5.10 15.77 -2.60
CA LEU A 46 -4.40 16.46 -1.51
C LEU A 46 -3.39 17.48 -2.07
N SER A 47 -2.61 17.09 -3.07
CA SER A 47 -1.64 17.97 -3.75
C SER A 47 -2.30 19.19 -4.41
N LEU A 48 -3.48 19.02 -5.01
CA LEU A 48 -4.26 20.13 -5.58
C LEU A 48 -4.84 21.06 -4.51
N ARG A 49 -5.29 20.52 -3.36
CA ARG A 49 -5.88 21.30 -2.26
C ARG A 49 -4.86 22.13 -1.49
N GLU A 50 -3.64 21.63 -1.36
CA GLU A 50 -2.53 22.36 -0.72
C GLU A 50 -1.89 23.41 -1.64
N GLY A 51 -2.49 23.66 -2.82
CA GLY A 51 -2.23 24.83 -3.65
C GLY A 51 -0.75 25.05 -3.91
N GLN A 52 -0.04 24.06 -4.47
CA GLN A 52 1.36 24.15 -4.91
C GLN A 52 2.36 24.74 -3.87
N SER A 53 1.98 24.86 -2.59
CA SER A 53 2.77 25.55 -1.57
C SER A 53 3.79 24.65 -0.90
N HIS A 54 3.77 23.34 -1.21
CA HIS A 54 4.81 22.38 -0.89
C HIS A 54 5.58 21.94 -2.15
N ALA A 55 6.11 22.91 -2.91
CA ALA A 55 7.17 22.66 -3.90
C ALA A 55 8.48 22.09 -3.28
N ASN A 56 8.45 21.63 -2.02
CA ASN A 56 9.61 21.13 -1.31
C ASN A 56 9.23 20.05 -0.27
N ARG A 57 8.97 18.82 -0.75
CA ARG A 57 9.47 17.53 -0.19
C ARG A 57 8.79 16.31 -0.86
N GLY A 58 9.34 15.85 -1.98
CA GLY A 58 9.35 14.42 -2.33
C GLY A 58 8.25 13.84 -3.22
N VAL A 59 7.15 14.55 -3.50
CA VAL A 59 6.02 13.97 -4.25
C VAL A 59 5.94 14.55 -5.67
N ARG A 60 6.68 13.95 -6.62
CA ARG A 60 6.55 14.24 -8.06
C ARG A 60 5.46 13.37 -8.67
N ILE A 61 4.20 13.58 -8.30
CA ILE A 61 3.10 12.86 -8.96
C ILE A 61 2.92 13.48 -10.36
N GLY A 62 3.57 12.85 -11.34
CA GLY A 62 3.30 13.06 -12.76
C GLY A 62 1.94 12.49 -13.15
N ASN A 63 1.83 11.88 -14.34
CA ASN A 63 0.60 11.22 -14.75
C ASN A 63 0.28 10.04 -13.78
N PRO A 64 -0.85 10.04 -13.04
CA PRO A 64 -1.16 9.03 -12.05
C PRO A 64 -1.32 7.63 -12.66
N GLU A 65 -1.77 7.53 -13.92
CA GLU A 65 -1.86 6.23 -14.60
C GLU A 65 -0.46 5.69 -14.95
N TYR A 66 0.53 6.55 -15.22
CA TYR A 66 1.91 6.10 -15.39
C TYR A 66 2.48 5.55 -14.07
N LEU A 67 2.25 6.26 -12.96
CA LEU A 67 2.71 5.81 -11.65
C LEU A 67 2.00 4.52 -11.20
N LEU A 68 0.71 4.35 -11.53
CA LEU A 68 -0.01 3.10 -11.33
C LEU A 68 0.68 1.94 -12.07
N GLU A 69 0.97 2.10 -13.37
CA GLU A 69 1.64 1.05 -14.14
C GLU A 69 3.05 0.76 -13.60
N TYR A 70 3.77 1.79 -13.17
CA TYR A 70 5.08 1.63 -12.53
C TYR A 70 4.99 0.82 -11.23
N ILE A 71 4.09 1.18 -10.31
CA ILE A 71 3.89 0.45 -9.05
C ILE A 71 3.48 -1.00 -9.33
N VAL A 72 2.60 -1.22 -10.30
CA VAL A 72 2.19 -2.56 -10.72
C VAL A 72 3.39 -3.38 -11.23
N ALA A 73 4.29 -2.77 -12.02
CA ALA A 73 5.51 -3.43 -12.48
C ALA A 73 6.46 -3.76 -11.31
N VAL A 74 6.61 -2.85 -10.34
CA VAL A 74 7.41 -3.07 -9.13
C VAL A 74 6.88 -4.25 -8.34
N ILE A 75 5.59 -4.29 -7.99
CA ILE A 75 5.04 -5.39 -7.15
C ILE A 75 5.00 -6.75 -7.86
N ARG A 76 5.07 -6.76 -9.20
CA ARG A 76 5.21 -8.00 -10.00
C ARG A 76 6.62 -8.52 -10.07
N THR A 77 7.63 -7.73 -9.70
CA THR A 77 9.05 -8.09 -9.87
C THR A 77 9.86 -8.04 -8.58
N VAL A 78 9.42 -7.27 -7.59
CA VAL A 78 10.12 -7.01 -6.34
C VAL A 78 9.21 -7.36 -5.16
N ASP A 79 9.73 -8.13 -4.21
CA ASP A 79 9.01 -8.43 -2.98
C ASP A 79 8.70 -7.15 -2.19
N ILE A 80 7.42 -6.94 -1.86
CA ILE A 80 6.96 -5.79 -1.07
C ILE A 80 7.66 -5.74 0.30
N LYS A 81 7.90 -6.91 0.92
CA LYS A 81 8.62 -7.07 2.19
C LYS A 81 10.10 -7.47 2.05
N GLY A 82 10.68 -7.32 0.86
CA GLY A 82 12.08 -7.68 0.63
C GLY A 82 13.00 -7.04 1.66
N SER A 83 13.91 -7.81 2.24
CA SER A 83 14.83 -7.37 3.30
C SER A 83 15.73 -6.19 2.89
N ALA A 84 15.91 -5.98 1.59
CA ALA A 84 16.68 -4.86 1.02
C ALA A 84 15.86 -3.55 0.89
N GLY A 85 14.55 -3.56 1.19
CA GLY A 85 13.69 -2.38 1.05
C GLY A 85 13.55 -1.86 -0.39
N GLN A 86 13.89 -2.68 -1.39
CA GLN A 86 14.02 -2.24 -2.79
C GLN A 86 12.73 -1.62 -3.35
N ALA A 87 11.56 -2.16 -3.01
CA ALA A 87 10.28 -1.59 -3.40
C ALA A 87 10.10 -0.16 -2.83
N GLU A 88 10.40 0.04 -1.54
CA GLU A 88 10.39 1.39 -0.93
C GLU A 88 11.36 2.32 -1.66
N MET A 89 12.57 1.81 -1.97
CA MET A 89 13.58 2.60 -2.66
C MET A 89 13.13 3.12 -4.00
N MET A 90 12.41 2.30 -4.76
CA MET A 90 11.87 2.63 -6.09
C MET A 90 10.70 3.62 -6.02
N LEU A 91 9.90 3.58 -4.96
CA LEU A 91 8.71 4.42 -4.84
C LEU A 91 8.97 5.75 -4.12
N ARG A 92 10.03 5.86 -3.32
CA ARG A 92 10.30 7.05 -2.48
C ARG A 92 10.46 8.34 -3.28
N ASP A 93 10.93 8.28 -4.52
CA ASP A 93 11.16 9.46 -5.36
C ASP A 93 9.85 10.06 -5.91
N PHE A 94 8.77 9.26 -5.87
CA PHE A 94 7.44 9.65 -6.33
C PHE A 94 6.49 9.94 -5.18
N LEU A 95 6.56 9.16 -4.10
CA LEU A 95 5.65 9.23 -2.95
C LEU A 95 6.27 9.95 -1.74
N GLY A 96 7.59 10.09 -1.69
CA GLY A 96 8.31 10.43 -0.47
C GLY A 96 8.61 9.20 0.39
N LYS A 97 9.64 9.28 1.25
CA LYS A 97 10.14 8.14 2.03
C LYS A 97 9.10 7.57 3.00
N GLU A 98 8.52 8.43 3.84
CA GLU A 98 7.58 8.00 4.89
C GLU A 98 6.30 7.41 4.27
N TYR A 99 5.78 8.06 3.24
CA TYR A 99 4.60 7.58 2.52
C TYR A 99 4.88 6.31 1.72
N ALA A 100 6.05 6.13 1.10
CA ALA A 100 6.36 4.89 0.38
C ALA A 100 6.34 3.66 1.31
N CYS A 101 6.85 3.80 2.53
CA CYS A 101 6.84 2.74 3.52
C CYS A 101 5.40 2.37 3.94
N LEU A 102 4.60 3.39 4.32
CA LEU A 102 3.20 3.20 4.71
C LEU A 102 2.36 2.62 3.56
N PHE A 103 2.51 3.18 2.36
CA PHE A 103 1.79 2.73 1.17
C PHE A 103 2.03 1.25 0.87
N LEU A 104 3.28 0.80 0.93
CA LEU A 104 3.62 -0.60 0.70
C LEU A 104 3.09 -1.52 1.81
N HIS A 105 3.08 -1.04 3.05
CA HIS A 105 2.49 -1.75 4.18
C HIS A 105 0.98 -1.97 3.96
N GLU A 106 0.25 -0.90 3.68
CA GLU A 106 -1.20 -0.96 3.46
C GLU A 106 -1.56 -1.78 2.22
N LEU A 107 -0.82 -1.63 1.12
CA LEU A 107 -1.01 -2.45 -0.08
C LEU A 107 -0.89 -3.93 0.26
N GLN A 108 0.11 -4.31 1.05
CA GLN A 108 0.28 -5.70 1.45
C GLN A 108 -0.87 -6.18 2.34
N SER A 109 -1.29 -5.37 3.31
CA SER A 109 -2.40 -5.70 4.20
C SER A 109 -3.69 -5.90 3.41
N TRP A 110 -3.98 -5.00 2.46
CA TRP A 110 -5.10 -5.14 1.51
C TRP A 110 -5.02 -6.44 0.70
N LEU A 111 -3.87 -6.76 0.11
CA LEU A 111 -3.72 -7.97 -0.73
C LEU A 111 -3.82 -9.28 0.06
N ARG A 112 -3.46 -9.25 1.35
CA ARG A 112 -3.64 -10.39 2.27
C ARG A 112 -5.05 -10.50 2.81
N SER A 113 -5.79 -9.40 2.80
CA SER A 113 -7.14 -9.36 3.35
C SER A 113 -8.12 -10.20 2.52
N PRO A 114 -9.15 -10.77 3.16
CA PRO A 114 -10.21 -11.49 2.46
C PRO A 114 -11.20 -10.55 1.75
N PHE A 115 -11.12 -9.24 1.97
CA PHE A 115 -12.10 -8.28 1.45
C PHE A 115 -11.97 -8.07 -0.06
N GLU A 116 -13.08 -8.17 -0.79
CA GLU A 116 -13.07 -8.02 -2.25
C GLU A 116 -13.27 -6.57 -2.68
N THR A 117 -13.87 -5.76 -1.80
CA THR A 117 -14.19 -4.36 -2.06
C THR A 117 -13.42 -3.41 -1.15
N LEU A 118 -13.15 -2.21 -1.66
CA LEU A 118 -12.47 -1.16 -0.88
C LEU A 118 -13.34 -0.68 0.29
N GLY A 119 -14.67 -0.68 0.14
CA GLY A 119 -15.56 -0.24 1.21
C GLY A 119 -15.54 -1.17 2.43
N GLU A 120 -15.50 -2.48 2.21
CA GLU A 120 -15.35 -3.46 3.30
C GLU A 120 -13.99 -3.33 3.99
N TRP A 121 -12.94 -3.11 3.22
CA TRP A 121 -11.60 -2.87 3.75
C TRP A 121 -11.51 -1.58 4.56
N ASP A 122 -11.98 -0.46 4.01
CA ASP A 122 -11.95 0.84 4.68
C ASP A 122 -12.73 0.77 6.01
N ALA A 123 -13.89 0.11 6.02
CA ALA A 123 -14.64 -0.13 7.25
C ALA A 123 -13.83 -0.97 8.26
N ALA A 124 -13.22 -2.08 7.82
CA ALA A 124 -12.46 -2.96 8.71
C ALA A 124 -11.22 -2.29 9.31
N VAL A 125 -10.46 -1.52 8.53
CA VAL A 125 -9.27 -0.80 9.01
C VAL A 125 -9.65 0.30 10.01
N GLN A 126 -10.75 1.03 9.75
CA GLN A 126 -11.24 2.06 10.66
C GLN A 126 -11.60 1.50 12.05
N TYR A 127 -12.15 0.28 12.13
CA TYR A 127 -12.45 -0.35 13.43
C TYR A 127 -11.19 -0.84 14.17
N ASP A 128 -10.14 -1.24 13.45
CA ASP A 128 -8.86 -1.64 14.06
C ASP A 128 -8.16 -0.43 14.70
N GLU A 129 -8.22 0.75 14.06
CA GLU A 129 -7.69 2.01 14.62
C GLU A 129 -8.49 2.50 15.86
N ILE A 130 -9.81 2.37 15.85
CA ILE A 130 -10.68 2.85 16.96
C ILE A 130 -10.67 1.85 18.15
N GLY A 131 -10.40 0.57 17.90
CA GLY A 131 -10.32 -0.48 18.93
C GLY A 131 -9.09 -0.41 19.84
N ILE A 132 -8.18 0.55 19.60
CA ILE A 132 -6.99 0.82 20.39
C ILE A 132 -7.11 2.23 20.98
N SER A 133 -8.04 2.43 21.92
CA SER A 133 -8.08 3.63 22.77
C SER A 133 -8.39 3.28 24.22
#